data_AF-A0AAV8ZVF6-F1
#
_entry.id   AF-A0AAV8ZVF6-F1
#
_cell.length_a   1.000
_cell.length_b   1.000
_cell.length_c   1.000
_cell.angle_alpha   90.00
_cell.angle_beta   90.00
_cell.angle_gamma   90.00
#
_symmetry.space_group_name_H-M   'P 1'
#
loop_
_entity.id
_entity.type
_entity.pdbx_description
1 polymer ?
#
loop_
_entity_poly.entity_id
_entity_poly.type
_entity_poly.pdbx_seq_one_letter_code
_entity_poly.pdbx_strand_id
1 'polypeptide(L)'
;MHIRFTKATTEAFLPLKEAKSILFSTTDLPNTLFRFCIKPKSKLALLMQETFQLCETPPKSEEKHCATSLESMKKNSSYKWYTVMGTAKEVSDAKATTLNCHPLTYAYLTYYCHSIVGTRTYVVPFVGDDETKAEVVAVCHTDTSEWDPKHVAFQMQHVKPGTVQICHTLAADTIVWMTI
;
A
#
# COMPACT_ATOMS: atom_id res chain seq x y z
N MET A 1 4.67 12.71 18.28
CA MET A 1 3.78 12.71 17.11
C MET A 1 3.20 11.31 16.99
N HIS A 2 1.88 11.11 16.89
CA HIS A 2 1.33 9.77 16.72
C HIS A 2 1.23 9.47 15.23
N ILE A 3 2.00 8.49 14.74
CA ILE A 3 1.73 7.92 13.41
C ILE A 3 0.39 7.21 13.51
N ARG A 4 -0.65 7.87 13.00
CA ARG A 4 -1.92 7.24 12.73
C ARG A 4 -1.83 6.66 11.33
N PHE A 5 -1.69 5.35 11.27
CA PHE A 5 -2.07 4.64 10.05
C PHE A 5 -3.54 4.91 9.86
N THR A 6 -3.88 5.68 8.83
CA THR A 6 -5.26 5.76 8.38
C THR A 6 -5.67 4.33 8.08
N LYS A 7 -6.68 3.83 8.80
CA LYS A 7 -7.41 2.65 8.37
C LYS A 7 -7.76 2.96 6.92
N ALA A 8 -7.31 2.13 5.97
CA ALA A 8 -7.56 2.35 4.56
C ALA A 8 -9.02 2.79 4.43
N THR A 9 -9.26 3.97 3.85
CA THR A 9 -10.62 4.42 3.58
C THR A 9 -11.18 3.40 2.61
N THR A 10 -11.89 2.44 3.15
CA THR A 10 -12.50 1.39 2.37
C THR A 10 -13.59 2.08 1.56
N GLU A 11 -13.36 2.27 0.27
CA GLU A 11 -14.37 1.78 -0.65
C GLU A 11 -14.66 0.35 -0.17
N ALA A 12 -15.80 0.18 0.49
CA ALA A 12 -16.07 -1.02 1.27
C ALA A 12 -16.10 -2.21 0.30
N PHE A 13 -15.16 -3.15 0.47
CA PHE A 13 -15.32 -4.47 -0.13
C PHE A 13 -16.69 -5.01 0.30
N LEU A 14 -17.44 -5.51 -0.67
CA LEU A 14 -18.58 -6.36 -0.33
C LEU A 14 -18.03 -7.60 0.38
N PRO A 15 -18.69 -8.08 1.46
CA PRO A 15 -18.28 -9.33 2.07
C PRO A 15 -18.39 -10.47 1.04
N LEU A 16 -17.59 -11.52 1.21
CA LEU A 16 -17.43 -12.57 0.19
C LEU A 16 -18.76 -13.16 -0.30
N LYS A 17 -19.75 -13.30 0.60
CA LYS A 17 -21.05 -13.88 0.29
C LYS A 17 -21.85 -12.99 -0.67
N GLU A 18 -21.85 -11.69 -0.42
CA GLU A 18 -22.50 -10.67 -1.24
C GLU A 18 -21.76 -10.50 -2.56
N ALA A 19 -20.43 -10.45 -2.53
CA ALA A 19 -19.60 -10.35 -3.74
C ALA A 19 -19.81 -11.55 -4.67
N LYS A 20 -19.90 -12.79 -4.13
CA LYS A 20 -20.21 -13.99 -4.91
C LYS A 20 -21.63 -14.02 -5.48
N SER A 21 -22.55 -13.27 -4.90
CA SER A 21 -23.93 -13.16 -5.41
C SER A 21 -24.05 -12.24 -6.63
N ILE A 22 -22.99 -11.51 -6.99
CA ILE A 22 -22.91 -10.65 -8.16
C ILE A 22 -21.94 -11.31 -9.11
N LEU A 23 -22.40 -11.73 -10.28
CA LEU A 23 -21.52 -12.38 -11.25
C LEU A 23 -20.59 -11.32 -11.84
N PHE A 24 -19.30 -11.46 -11.56
CA PHE A 24 -18.27 -10.58 -12.08
C PHE A 24 -17.83 -11.08 -13.46
N SER A 25 -18.55 -10.67 -14.52
CA SER A 25 -18.24 -11.02 -15.90
C SER A 25 -18.83 -10.01 -16.89
N THR A 26 -18.16 -9.84 -18.04
CA THR A 26 -18.70 -9.08 -19.17
C THR A 26 -20.07 -9.58 -19.61
N THR A 27 -20.34 -10.89 -19.47
CA THR A 27 -21.61 -11.51 -19.86
C THR A 27 -22.78 -11.15 -18.93
N ASP A 28 -22.51 -10.83 -17.66
CA ASP A 28 -23.53 -10.44 -16.67
C ASP A 28 -23.63 -8.92 -16.47
N LEU A 29 -22.87 -8.13 -17.25
CA LEU A 29 -22.88 -6.68 -17.17
C LEU A 29 -24.30 -6.08 -17.19
N PRO A 30 -25.25 -6.50 -18.06
CA PRO A 30 -26.61 -5.96 -18.04
C PRO A 30 -27.34 -6.14 -16.70
N ASN A 31 -27.21 -7.31 -16.07
CA ASN A 31 -27.84 -7.62 -14.78
C ASN A 31 -27.17 -6.83 -13.64
N THR A 32 -25.85 -6.71 -13.69
CA THR A 32 -25.07 -5.92 -12.73
C THR A 32 -25.46 -4.44 -12.79
N LEU A 33 -25.57 -3.86 -13.99
CA LEU A 33 -26.02 -2.48 -14.18
C LEU A 33 -27.45 -2.27 -13.64
N PHE A 34 -28.35 -3.22 -13.91
CA PHE A 34 -29.72 -3.19 -13.39
C PHE A 34 -29.74 -3.21 -11.85
N ARG A 35 -28.99 -4.14 -11.23
CA ARG A 35 -28.91 -4.30 -9.77
C ARG A 35 -28.42 -3.04 -9.05
N PHE A 36 -27.50 -2.31 -9.67
CA PHE A 36 -26.93 -1.08 -9.11
C PHE A 36 -27.58 0.21 -9.64
N CYS A 37 -28.70 0.10 -10.37
CA CYS A 37 -29.40 1.24 -10.97
C CYS A 37 -28.50 2.12 -11.86
N ILE A 38 -27.51 1.52 -12.54
CA ILE A 38 -26.57 2.20 -13.42
C ILE A 38 -27.15 2.22 -14.83
N LYS A 39 -27.22 3.41 -15.43
CA LYS A 39 -27.74 3.56 -16.80
C LYS A 39 -26.82 2.87 -17.81
N PRO A 40 -27.35 2.04 -18.73
CA PRO A 40 -26.59 1.50 -19.84
C PRO A 40 -25.94 2.63 -20.66
N LYS A 41 -24.72 2.39 -21.18
CA LYS A 41 -23.92 3.37 -21.96
C LYS A 41 -23.51 4.64 -21.19
N SER A 42 -23.79 4.73 -19.89
CA SER A 42 -23.21 5.78 -19.05
C SER A 42 -21.69 5.64 -18.96
N LYS A 43 -20.99 6.72 -18.61
CA LYS A 43 -19.53 6.67 -18.38
C LYS A 43 -19.14 5.56 -17.38
N LEU A 44 -19.90 5.42 -16.30
CA LEU A 44 -19.67 4.38 -15.29
C LEU A 44 -19.87 2.97 -15.87
N ALA A 45 -20.90 2.76 -16.69
CA ALA A 45 -21.13 1.46 -17.33
C ALA A 45 -20.01 1.07 -18.31
N LEU A 46 -19.45 2.04 -19.05
CA LEU A 46 -18.31 1.82 -19.94
C LEU A 46 -17.04 1.44 -19.16
N LEU A 47 -16.75 2.14 -18.06
CA LEU A 47 -15.63 1.80 -17.17
C LEU A 47 -15.77 0.41 -16.54
N MET A 48 -16.99 0.02 -16.14
CA MET A 48 -17.26 -1.35 -15.65
C MET A 48 -16.99 -2.41 -16.73
N GLN A 49 -17.34 -2.13 -17.99
CA GLN A 49 -17.05 -3.01 -19.11
C GLN A 49 -15.54 -3.17 -19.35
N GLU A 50 -14.79 -2.07 -19.35
CA GLU A 50 -13.33 -2.09 -19.46
C GLU A 50 -12.67 -2.87 -18.31
N THR A 51 -13.20 -2.71 -17.09
CA THR A 51 -12.74 -3.45 -15.91
C THR A 51 -12.94 -4.95 -16.09
N PHE A 52 -14.11 -5.40 -16.55
CA PHE A 52 -14.35 -6.82 -16.82
C PHE A 52 -13.41 -7.36 -17.90
N GLN A 53 -13.22 -6.63 -19.00
CA GLN A 53 -12.32 -7.04 -20.07
C GLN A 53 -10.88 -7.20 -19.59
N LEU A 54 -10.39 -6.26 -18.77
CA LEU A 54 -9.05 -6.35 -18.17
C LEU A 54 -8.90 -7.60 -17.30
N CYS A 55 -9.92 -7.91 -16.49
CA CYS A 55 -9.92 -9.03 -15.57
C CYS A 55 -10.10 -10.40 -16.25
N GLU A 56 -10.82 -10.44 -17.37
CA GLU A 56 -11.06 -11.66 -18.15
C GLU A 56 -9.94 -11.93 -19.18
N THR A 57 -9.10 -10.93 -19.49
CA THR A 57 -7.98 -11.09 -20.42
C THR A 57 -6.94 -12.05 -19.84
N PRO A 58 -6.60 -13.15 -20.55
CA PRO A 58 -5.61 -14.10 -20.05
C PRO A 58 -4.26 -13.43 -19.78
N PRO A 59 -3.61 -13.71 -18.65
CA PRO A 59 -2.26 -13.23 -18.39
C PRO A 59 -1.27 -13.81 -19.41
N LYS A 60 -0.25 -13.02 -19.78
CA LYS A 60 0.85 -13.48 -20.64
C LYS A 60 1.98 -14.09 -19.84
N SER A 61 2.63 -13.28 -19.01
CA SER A 61 3.86 -13.64 -18.27
C SER A 61 3.83 -13.24 -16.79
N GLU A 62 2.68 -12.77 -16.30
CA GLU A 62 2.47 -12.35 -14.92
C GLU A 62 1.22 -13.05 -14.37
N GLU A 63 1.14 -13.27 -13.07
CA GLU A 63 -0.08 -13.78 -12.44
C GLU A 63 -1.10 -12.63 -12.32
N LYS A 64 -2.30 -12.79 -12.90
CA LYS A 64 -3.39 -11.81 -12.80
C LYS A 64 -4.60 -12.42 -12.15
N HIS A 65 -5.17 -11.70 -11.19
CA HIS A 65 -6.47 -12.02 -10.63
C HIS A 65 -7.17 -10.74 -10.16
N CYS A 66 -8.47 -10.61 -10.47
CA CYS A 66 -9.32 -9.56 -9.93
C CYS A 66 -10.13 -10.08 -8.75
N ALA A 67 -9.85 -9.54 -7.56
CA ALA A 67 -10.59 -9.87 -6.35
C ALA A 67 -11.74 -8.86 -6.13
N THR A 68 -12.95 -9.37 -5.96
CA THR A 68 -14.16 -8.56 -5.69
C THR A 68 -14.51 -8.43 -4.21
N SER A 69 -13.75 -9.09 -3.35
CA SER A 69 -13.87 -9.07 -1.90
C SER A 69 -12.48 -9.20 -1.27
N LEU A 70 -12.34 -8.73 -0.03
CA LEU A 70 -11.09 -8.84 0.72
C LEU A 70 -10.70 -10.31 0.91
N GLU A 71 -11.67 -11.17 1.16
CA GLU A 71 -11.46 -12.60 1.38
C GLU A 71 -10.97 -13.30 0.09
N SER A 72 -11.48 -12.91 -1.08
CA SER A 72 -10.96 -13.42 -2.36
C SER A 72 -9.55 -12.94 -2.65
N MET A 73 -9.24 -11.69 -2.29
CA MET A 73 -7.90 -11.12 -2.41
C MET A 73 -6.90 -11.90 -1.54
N LYS A 74 -7.31 -12.23 -0.30
CA LYS A 74 -6.51 -13.03 0.62
C LYS A 74 -6.27 -14.46 0.13
N LYS A 75 -7.31 -15.10 -0.41
CA LYS A 75 -7.25 -16.50 -0.85
C LYS A 75 -6.35 -16.70 -2.07
N ASN A 76 -6.34 -15.73 -2.99
CA ASN A 76 -5.64 -15.83 -4.27
C ASN A 76 -4.25 -15.18 -4.25
N SER A 77 -3.73 -14.88 -3.06
CA SER A 77 -2.35 -14.42 -2.90
C SER A 77 -1.51 -15.50 -2.21
N SER A 78 -0.32 -15.77 -2.73
CA SER A 78 0.74 -16.47 -1.98
C SER A 78 1.33 -15.61 -0.85
N TYR A 79 0.90 -14.34 -0.75
CA TYR A 79 1.37 -13.35 0.21
C TYR A 79 0.67 -13.49 1.56
N LYS A 80 1.44 -13.30 2.64
CA LYS A 80 0.91 -13.18 4.01
C LYS A 80 0.33 -11.78 4.24
N TRP A 81 -0.86 -11.73 4.84
CA TRP A 81 -1.55 -10.50 5.16
C TRP A 81 -1.27 -10.08 6.58
N TYR A 82 -0.99 -8.79 6.77
CA TYR A 82 -0.72 -8.20 8.07
C TYR A 82 -1.58 -6.96 8.27
N THR A 83 -2.11 -6.81 9.48
CA THR A 83 -2.82 -5.61 9.92
C THR A 83 -1.98 -4.89 10.95
N VAL A 84 -1.90 -3.56 10.85
CA VAL A 84 -1.26 -2.73 11.89
C VAL A 84 -2.01 -2.93 13.21
N MET A 85 -1.27 -3.22 14.27
CA MET A 85 -1.79 -3.36 15.62
C MET A 85 -1.26 -2.25 16.52
N GLY A 86 -2.11 -1.75 17.41
CA GLY A 86 -1.68 -0.81 18.44
C GLY A 86 -1.16 0.52 17.88
N THR A 87 -0.21 1.11 18.59
CA THR A 87 0.40 2.41 18.23
C THR A 87 1.86 2.20 17.88
N ALA A 88 2.33 2.89 16.83
CA ALA A 88 3.75 2.92 16.51
C ALA A 88 4.56 3.53 17.66
N LYS A 89 5.67 2.90 18.02
CA LYS A 89 6.59 3.39 19.04
C LYS A 89 7.75 4.11 18.36
N GLU A 90 7.91 5.40 18.64
CA GLU A 90 9.07 6.18 18.21
C GLU A 90 10.32 5.62 18.92
N VAL A 91 11.37 5.34 18.16
CA VAL A 91 12.63 4.76 18.66
C VAL A 91 13.84 5.66 18.44
N SER A 92 13.69 6.74 17.67
CA SER A 92 14.69 7.81 17.54
C SER A 92 14.08 9.17 17.85
N ASP A 93 14.82 10.01 18.61
CA ASP A 93 14.42 11.41 18.82
C ASP A 93 14.50 12.18 17.49
N ALA A 94 13.71 13.24 17.33
CA ALA A 94 13.73 14.12 16.17
C ALA A 94 15.09 14.81 15.93
N LYS A 95 15.95 14.84 16.96
CA LYS A 95 17.33 15.35 16.90
C LYS A 95 18.36 14.26 16.56
N ALA A 96 17.98 12.99 16.56
CA ALA A 96 18.86 11.88 16.25
C ALA A 96 19.24 11.91 14.76
N THR A 97 20.52 11.75 14.47
CA THR A 97 20.96 11.51 13.10
C THR A 97 20.60 10.08 12.73
N THR A 98 19.73 9.92 11.73
CA THR A 98 19.32 8.62 11.21
C THR A 98 20.01 8.38 9.87
N LEU A 99 20.94 7.42 9.84
CA LEU A 99 21.59 6.95 8.61
C LEU A 99 20.83 5.73 8.08
N ASN A 100 20.23 5.88 6.90
CA ASN A 100 19.49 4.80 6.23
C ASN A 100 20.35 4.28 5.08
N CYS A 101 20.54 2.96 5.01
CA CYS A 101 21.33 2.31 3.99
C CYS A 101 20.47 1.31 3.21
N HIS A 102 20.28 1.59 1.93
CA HIS A 102 19.50 0.76 1.01
C HIS A 102 20.41 -0.12 0.17
N PRO A 103 20.08 -1.40 -0.06
CA PRO A 103 20.86 -2.24 -0.96
C PRO A 103 20.79 -1.70 -2.40
N LEU A 104 21.90 -1.79 -3.11
CA LEU A 104 21.95 -1.57 -4.54
C LEU A 104 22.19 -2.89 -5.25
N THR A 105 21.51 -3.08 -6.38
CA THR A 105 21.82 -4.20 -7.28
C THR A 105 23.19 -3.95 -7.91
N TYR A 106 24.21 -4.65 -7.42
CA TYR A 106 25.57 -4.62 -7.94
C TYR A 106 26.16 -6.03 -7.92
N ALA A 107 27.33 -6.22 -8.55
CA ALA A 107 27.99 -7.52 -8.66
C ALA A 107 28.32 -8.18 -7.30
N TYR A 108 28.27 -7.41 -6.22
CA TYR A 108 28.36 -7.84 -4.83
C TYR A 108 27.46 -6.95 -3.96
N LEU A 109 27.33 -7.28 -2.68
CA LEU A 109 26.49 -6.54 -1.74
C LEU A 109 27.02 -5.11 -1.54
N THR A 110 26.28 -4.14 -2.07
CA THR A 110 26.59 -2.70 -2.00
C THR A 110 25.41 -1.95 -1.42
N TYR A 111 25.66 -0.94 -0.58
CA TYR A 111 24.62 -0.10 0.01
C TYR A 111 24.78 1.36 -0.38
N TYR A 112 23.65 2.01 -0.69
CA TYR A 112 23.53 3.46 -0.76
C TYR A 112 23.03 3.99 0.58
N CYS A 113 23.89 4.70 1.30
CA CYS A 113 23.57 5.27 2.60
C CYS A 113 23.29 6.78 2.49
N HIS A 114 22.23 7.24 3.14
CA HIS A 114 21.85 8.65 3.18
C HIS A 114 21.21 9.01 4.53
N SER A 115 21.34 10.28 4.90
CA SER A 115 20.77 10.86 6.12
C SER A 115 20.00 12.11 5.75
N ILE A 116 18.73 12.15 6.14
CA ILE A 116 17.83 13.29 5.90
C ILE A 116 17.52 13.91 7.26
N VAL A 117 17.75 15.22 7.39
CA VAL A 117 17.40 15.97 8.60
C VAL A 117 15.89 15.93 8.81
N GLY A 118 15.44 15.79 10.05
CA GLY A 118 14.01 15.61 10.35
C GLY A 118 13.50 14.22 9.99
N THR A 119 14.34 13.19 10.12
CA THR A 119 13.92 11.79 9.98
C THR A 119 13.63 11.19 11.34
N ARG A 120 12.46 10.58 11.50
CA ARG A 120 12.05 9.86 12.71
C ARG A 120 11.80 8.40 12.40
N THR A 121 12.24 7.53 13.30
CA THR A 121 12.13 6.08 13.14
C THR A 121 11.18 5.50 14.17
N TYR A 122 10.37 4.56 13.72
CA TYR A 122 9.32 3.94 14.51
C TYR A 122 9.35 2.43 14.35
N VAL A 123 9.03 1.74 15.43
CA VAL A 123 8.66 0.32 15.39
C VAL A 123 7.15 0.23 15.35
N VAL A 124 6.64 -0.44 14.33
CA VAL A 124 5.21 -0.60 14.08
C VAL A 124 4.84 -2.06 14.30
N PRO A 125 3.95 -2.38 15.25
CA PRO A 125 3.51 -3.75 15.45
C PRO A 125 2.48 -4.14 14.38
N PHE A 126 2.60 -5.36 13.88
CA PHE A 126 1.69 -5.99 12.95
C PHE A 126 1.23 -7.34 13.49
N VAL A 127 0.00 -7.73 13.15
CA VAL A 127 -0.50 -9.10 13.34
C VAL A 127 -0.88 -9.69 11.99
N GLY A 128 -0.38 -10.88 11.73
CA GLY A 128 -0.75 -11.69 10.60
C GLY A 128 -2.15 -12.27 10.79
N ASP A 129 -2.79 -12.65 9.69
CA ASP A 129 -4.05 -13.40 9.74
C ASP A 129 -3.91 -14.77 10.44
N ASP A 130 -2.69 -15.32 10.48
CA ASP A 130 -2.32 -16.53 11.23
C ASP A 130 -1.95 -16.25 12.69
N GLU A 131 -2.31 -15.07 13.21
CA GLU A 131 -1.97 -14.54 14.53
C GLU A 131 -0.47 -14.29 14.77
N THR A 132 0.38 -14.50 13.76
CA THR A 132 1.82 -14.22 13.86
C THR A 132 2.03 -12.73 14.13
N LYS A 133 2.74 -12.41 15.21
CA LYS A 133 3.13 -11.02 15.49
C LYS A 133 4.46 -10.72 14.81
N ALA A 134 4.52 -9.57 14.17
CA ALA A 134 5.73 -9.05 13.56
C ALA A 134 5.89 -7.58 13.93
N GLU A 135 7.13 -7.12 13.97
CA GLU A 135 7.46 -5.71 14.08
C GLU A 135 8.19 -5.28 12.82
N VAL A 136 7.82 -4.14 12.27
CA VAL A 136 8.53 -3.54 11.14
C VAL A 136 9.01 -2.15 11.50
N VAL A 137 10.15 -1.77 10.94
CA VAL A 137 10.67 -0.42 11.07
C VAL A 137 10.02 0.46 10.00
N ALA A 138 9.43 1.56 10.44
CA ALA A 138 8.95 2.63 9.58
C ALA A 138 9.79 3.88 9.81
N VAL A 139 10.09 4.57 8.72
CA VAL A 139 10.83 5.83 8.71
C VAL A 139 9.89 6.91 8.18
N CYS A 140 9.86 8.04 8.88
CA CYS A 140 9.10 9.22 8.49
C CYS A 140 10.04 10.41 8.31
N HIS A 141 10.00 11.01 7.13
CA HIS A 141 10.67 12.27 6.84
C HIS A 141 9.69 13.41 7.12
N THR A 142 9.97 14.19 8.16
CA THR A 142 9.10 15.27 8.65
C THR A 142 9.28 16.57 7.89
N ASP A 143 10.45 16.77 7.28
CA ASP A 143 10.70 17.88 6.37
C ASP A 143 11.04 17.32 4.98
N THR A 144 10.15 17.60 4.04
CA THR A 144 10.27 17.17 2.64
C THR A 144 10.34 18.35 1.68
N SER A 145 10.58 19.56 2.19
CA SER A 145 10.57 20.81 1.41
C SER A 145 11.59 20.82 0.28
N GLU A 146 12.78 20.26 0.52
CA GLU A 146 13.89 20.18 -0.42
C GLU A 146 13.86 18.93 -1.33
N TRP A 147 12.84 18.08 -1.21
CA TRP A 147 12.73 16.90 -2.06
C TRP A 147 12.31 17.30 -3.48
N ASP A 148 12.76 16.52 -4.48
CA ASP A 148 12.34 16.73 -5.88
C ASP A 148 10.80 16.75 -5.96
N PRO A 149 10.17 17.82 -6.48
CA PRO A 149 8.72 17.88 -6.68
C PRO A 149 8.15 16.74 -7.54
N LYS A 150 8.98 16.07 -8.34
CA LYS A 150 8.62 14.90 -9.14
C LYS A 150 8.85 13.57 -8.44
N HIS A 151 9.28 13.58 -7.17
CA HIS A 151 9.51 12.35 -6.40
C HIS A 151 8.22 11.51 -6.32
N VAL A 152 8.38 10.19 -6.48
CA VAL A 152 7.25 9.23 -6.61
C VAL A 152 6.24 9.32 -5.45
N ALA A 153 6.72 9.60 -4.24
CA ALA A 153 5.86 9.76 -3.06
C ALA A 153 4.83 10.89 -3.22
N PHE A 154 5.20 12.00 -3.86
CA PHE A 154 4.31 13.14 -4.08
C PHE A 154 3.29 12.87 -5.19
N GLN A 155 3.70 12.13 -6.23
CA GLN A 155 2.80 11.72 -7.31
C GLN A 155 1.74 10.74 -6.81
N MET A 156 2.14 9.74 -6.02
CA MET A 156 1.24 8.73 -5.46
C MET A 156 0.27 9.31 -4.42
N GLN A 157 0.73 10.24 -3.59
CA GLN A 157 -0.10 10.82 -2.52
C GLN A 157 -0.85 12.09 -2.96
N HIS A 158 -0.58 12.60 -4.16
CA HIS A 158 -1.13 13.86 -4.67
C HIS A 158 -0.88 15.07 -3.76
N VAL A 159 0.32 15.14 -3.17
CA VAL A 159 0.77 16.21 -2.26
C VAL A 159 2.01 16.91 -2.82
N LYS A 160 2.43 18.01 -2.20
CA LYS A 160 3.63 18.78 -2.62
C LYS A 160 4.74 18.69 -1.57
N PRO A 161 6.01 18.88 -1.97
CA PRO A 161 7.13 19.05 -1.03
C PRO A 161 6.79 20.01 0.12
N GLY A 162 7.16 19.65 1.34
CA GLY A 162 7.01 20.49 2.54
C GLY A 162 5.57 20.65 3.07
N THR A 163 4.56 20.11 2.39
CA THR A 163 3.15 20.21 2.85
C THR A 163 2.76 19.10 3.82
N VAL A 164 3.41 17.94 3.72
CA VAL A 164 3.17 16.77 4.57
C VAL A 164 4.48 16.03 4.82
N GLN A 165 4.52 15.29 5.92
CA GLN A 165 5.52 14.26 6.15
C GLN A 165 5.29 13.06 5.23
N ILE A 166 6.37 12.38 4.84
CA ILE A 166 6.29 11.13 4.08
C ILE A 166 6.83 10.00 4.96
N CYS A 167 6.00 8.98 5.20
CA CYS A 167 6.36 7.78 5.95
C CYS A 167 6.35 6.55 5.05
N HIS A 168 7.28 5.64 5.27
CA HIS A 168 7.30 4.34 4.62
C HIS A 168 7.90 3.26 5.53
N THR A 169 7.51 2.02 5.31
CA THR A 169 8.19 0.86 5.90
C THR A 169 9.47 0.56 5.12
N LEU A 170 10.43 -0.10 5.76
CA LEU A 170 11.68 -0.48 5.12
C LEU A 170 11.59 -1.86 4.48
N ALA A 171 12.30 -2.05 3.36
CA ALA A 171 12.41 -3.35 2.71
C ALA A 171 13.29 -4.30 3.54
N ALA A 172 13.10 -5.60 3.33
CA ALA A 172 13.82 -6.64 4.04
C ALA A 172 15.28 -6.72 3.56
N ASP A 173 16.20 -6.02 4.26
CA ASP A 173 17.66 -5.87 4.01
C ASP A 173 18.14 -4.40 4.14
N THR A 174 17.23 -3.44 4.25
CA THR A 174 17.58 -2.05 4.56
C THR A 174 18.08 -1.94 6.00
N ILE A 175 19.18 -1.23 6.21
CA ILE A 175 19.77 -1.07 7.54
C ILE A 175 19.65 0.39 8.00
N VAL A 176 19.26 0.59 9.25
CA VAL A 176 19.13 1.92 9.87
C VAL A 176 20.04 2.00 11.07
N TRP A 177 20.89 3.03 11.09
CA TRP A 177 21.62 3.44 12.27
C TRP A 177 21.01 4.73 12.80
N MET A 178 20.82 4.76 14.12
CA MET A 178 20.30 5.93 14.83
C MET A 178 21.17 6.17 16.07
N THR A 179 21.46 7.44 16.32
CA THR A 179 22.06 7.87 17.60
C THR A 179 20.94 8.08 18.60
N ILE A 180 20.92 7.27 19.66
CA ILE A 180 19.93 7.37 20.76
C ILE A 180 20.36 8.49 21.71
#